data_AF-A0A7X1AWS8-F1
#
_entry.id   AF-A0A7X1AWS8-F1
#
_cell.length_a   1.000
_cell.length_b   1.000
_cell.length_c   1.000
_cell.angle_alpha   90.00
_cell.angle_beta   90.00
_cell.angle_gamma   90.00
#
_symmetry.space_group_name_H-M   'P 1'
#
loop_
_entity.id
_entity.type
_entity.pdbx_description
1 polymer ?
#
loop_
_entity_poly.entity_id
_entity_poly.type
_entity_poly.pdbx_seq_one_letter_code
_entity_poly.pdbx_strand_id
1 'polypeptide(L)'
;MEKSEIDAALTPVARAIKHAADDLLDLRAAALDQSDAGLCVRCYFKIFSQSREQAALQRLRELLEKHLEIVALDNNRRELERIPVFLDADEMESYCLGIMKEFRDNRVYDSPKIDIRFRFKEPLCAA
;
A
#
# COMPACT_ATOMS: atom_id res chain seq x y z
N MET A 1 -0.72 11.51 -5.33
CA MET A 1 -1.01 11.89 -3.92
C MET A 1 -0.48 13.30 -3.67
N GLU A 2 -1.24 14.16 -2.99
CA GLU A 2 -0.84 15.55 -2.75
C GLU A 2 0.09 15.68 -1.53
N LYS A 3 1.06 16.61 -1.59
CA LYS A 3 2.02 16.82 -0.51
C LYS A 3 1.38 17.19 0.82
N SER A 4 0.39 18.08 0.79
CA SER A 4 -0.34 18.49 1.99
C SER A 4 -1.09 17.33 2.64
N GLU A 5 -1.61 16.40 1.84
CA GLU A 5 -2.39 15.25 2.29
C GLU A 5 -1.48 14.24 3.02
N ILE A 6 -0.34 13.88 2.42
CA ILE A 6 0.61 12.96 3.05
C ILE A 6 1.29 13.57 4.28
N ASP A 7 1.67 14.85 4.24
CA ASP A 7 2.27 15.54 5.37
C ASP A 7 1.28 15.62 6.55
N ALA A 8 -0.01 15.82 6.28
CA ALA A 8 -1.06 15.82 7.31
C ALA A 8 -1.27 14.44 7.95
N ALA A 9 -1.13 13.35 7.18
CA ALA A 9 -1.25 11.98 7.69
C ALA A 9 0.01 11.55 8.48
N LEU A 10 1.20 11.95 8.05
CA LEU A 10 2.46 11.57 8.68
C LEU A 10 2.78 12.40 9.93
N THR A 11 2.36 13.66 10.00
CA THR A 11 2.69 14.55 11.14
C THR A 11 2.29 13.97 12.51
N PRO A 12 1.06 13.44 12.72
CA PRO A 12 0.69 12.81 13.98
C PRO A 12 1.54 11.58 14.31
N VAL A 13 1.87 10.76 13.30
CA VAL A 13 2.68 9.55 13.46
C VAL A 13 4.13 9.90 13.82
N ALA A 14 4.71 10.90 13.15
CA ALA A 14 6.07 11.38 13.40
C ALA A 14 6.24 11.95 14.82
N ARG A 15 5.19 12.57 15.37
CA ARG A 15 5.19 13.05 16.76
C ARG A 15 5.16 11.89 17.77
N ALA A 16 4.47 10.81 17.43
CA ALA A 16 4.32 9.64 18.27
C ALA A 16 5.56 8.71 18.24
N ILE A 17 6.21 8.57 17.08
CA ILE A 17 7.26 7.56 16.87
C ILE A 17 8.52 8.22 16.32
N LYS A 18 9.42 8.60 17.23
CA LYS A 18 10.68 9.27 16.86
C LYS A 18 11.72 8.34 16.24
N HIS A 19 11.60 7.03 16.46
CA HIS A 19 12.58 6.04 16.01
C HIS A 19 12.32 5.51 14.59
N ALA A 20 11.14 5.75 14.02
CA ALA A 20 10.77 5.33 12.66
C ALA A 20 10.97 6.46 11.63
N ALA A 21 11.91 7.38 11.88
CA ALA A 21 12.12 8.57 11.04
C ALA A 21 12.47 8.19 9.59
N ASP A 22 13.34 7.22 9.41
CA ASP A 22 13.75 6.76 8.07
C ASP A 22 12.56 6.15 7.31
N ASP A 23 11.79 5.26 7.95
CA ASP A 23 10.61 4.66 7.31
C ASP A 23 9.53 5.70 6.97
N LEU A 24 9.37 6.74 7.79
CA LEU A 24 8.47 7.87 7.52
C LEU A 24 8.93 8.72 6.33
N LEU A 25 10.24 8.99 6.23
CA LEU A 25 10.83 9.74 5.12
C LEU A 25 10.76 8.95 3.81
N ASP A 26 11.06 7.66 3.85
CA ASP A 26 10.96 6.75 2.72
C ASP A 26 9.52 6.65 2.21
N LEU A 27 8.56 6.46 3.12
CA LEU A 27 7.14 6.43 2.77
C LEU A 27 6.72 7.74 2.11
N ARG A 28 7.10 8.87 2.70
CA ARG A 28 6.80 10.21 2.17
C ARG A 28 7.36 10.40 0.77
N ALA A 29 8.62 10.06 0.53
CA ALA A 29 9.26 10.19 -0.77
C ALA A 29 8.56 9.31 -1.81
N ALA A 30 8.36 8.02 -1.50
CA ALA A 30 7.71 7.07 -2.39
C ALA A 30 6.27 7.47 -2.74
N ALA A 31 5.53 8.01 -1.78
CA ALA A 31 4.15 8.44 -1.98
C ALA A 31 4.03 9.73 -2.82
N LEU A 32 4.97 10.66 -2.67
CA LEU A 32 5.01 11.90 -3.45
C LEU A 32 5.41 11.64 -4.89
N ASP A 33 6.49 10.89 -5.09
CA ASP A 33 7.03 10.58 -6.41
C ASP A 33 6.22 9.48 -7.11
N GLN A 34 5.28 8.84 -6.39
CA GLN A 34 4.48 7.71 -6.85
C GLN A 34 5.32 6.61 -7.49
N SER A 35 6.54 6.42 -6.98
CA SER A 35 7.57 5.62 -7.62
C SER A 35 7.52 4.14 -7.23
N ASP A 36 7.12 3.85 -5.98
CA ASP A 36 7.10 2.48 -5.45
C ASP A 36 5.96 2.32 -4.42
N ALA A 37 4.83 1.79 -4.90
CA ALA A 37 3.68 1.49 -4.04
C ALA A 37 3.99 0.37 -3.02
N GLY A 38 4.85 -0.58 -3.38
CA GLY A 38 5.27 -1.65 -2.49
C GLY A 38 6.11 -1.13 -1.32
N LEU A 39 6.97 -0.13 -1.57
CA LEU A 39 7.70 0.58 -0.52
C LEU A 39 6.75 1.29 0.44
N CYS A 40 5.71 1.97 -0.04
CA CYS A 40 4.70 2.59 0.84
C CYS A 40 4.04 1.58 1.77
N VAL A 41 3.58 0.43 1.23
CA VAL A 41 2.97 -0.65 2.02
C VAL A 41 3.96 -1.22 3.03
N ARG A 42 5.21 -1.47 2.62
CA ARG A 42 6.25 -2.00 3.50
C ARG A 42 6.57 -1.03 4.65
N CYS A 43 6.77 0.24 4.34
CA CYS A 43 7.03 1.26 5.36
C CYS A 43 5.84 1.40 6.31
N TYR A 44 4.60 1.33 5.81
CA TYR A 44 3.42 1.31 6.66
C TYR A 44 3.47 0.18 7.68
N PHE A 45 3.71 -1.08 7.28
CA PHE A 45 3.76 -2.20 8.23
C PHE A 45 4.91 -2.07 9.23
N LYS A 46 6.08 -1.56 8.81
CA LYS A 46 7.18 -1.27 9.75
C LYS A 46 6.80 -0.22 10.78
N ILE A 47 6.19 0.88 10.36
CA ILE A 47 5.72 1.94 11.25
C ILE A 47 4.61 1.40 12.17
N PHE A 48 3.68 0.61 11.63
CA PHE A 48 2.59 -0.02 12.36
C PHE A 48 3.11 -0.89 13.50
N SER A 49 4.09 -1.76 13.23
CA SER A 49 4.70 -2.64 14.23
C SER A 49 5.41 -1.91 15.37
N GLN A 50 5.79 -0.66 15.17
CA GLN A 50 6.52 0.17 16.14
C GLN A 50 5.63 1.17 16.88
N SER A 51 4.37 1.34 16.44
CA SER A 51 3.44 2.31 16.99
C SER A 51 2.50 1.70 18.01
N ARG A 52 2.18 2.46 19.05
CA ARG A 52 1.01 2.19 19.92
C ARG A 52 -0.17 3.12 19.64
N GLU A 53 0.03 4.12 18.77
CA GLU A 53 -0.95 5.17 18.46
C GLU A 53 -1.84 4.76 17.28
N GLN A 54 -2.86 3.96 17.57
CA GLN A 54 -3.79 3.40 16.57
C GLN A 54 -4.53 4.48 15.78
N ALA A 55 -4.94 5.58 16.43
CA ALA A 55 -5.69 6.66 15.78
C ALA A 55 -4.87 7.41 14.71
N ALA A 56 -3.56 7.61 14.95
CA ALA A 56 -2.68 8.25 13.99
C ALA A 56 -2.40 7.34 12.79
N LEU A 57 -2.21 6.03 13.05
CA LEU A 57 -2.03 5.02 12.02
C LEU A 57 -3.27 4.83 11.14
N GLN A 58 -4.47 4.97 11.72
CA GLN A 58 -5.73 4.83 10.98
C GLN A 58 -5.83 5.85 9.83
N ARG A 59 -5.46 7.12 10.07
CA ARG A 59 -5.44 8.14 9.01
C ARG A 59 -4.43 7.82 7.91
N LEU A 60 -3.24 7.37 8.29
CA LEU A 60 -2.22 6.98 7.32
C LEU A 60 -2.68 5.77 6.49
N ARG A 61 -3.30 4.79 7.14
CA ARG A 61 -3.90 3.62 6.50
C ARG A 61 -4.95 4.03 5.48
N GLU A 62 -5.96 4.79 5.89
CA GLU A 62 -7.04 5.25 5.00
C GLU A 62 -6.50 6.02 3.79
N LEU A 63 -5.47 6.85 4.01
CA LEU A 63 -4.81 7.56 2.93
C LEU A 63 -4.15 6.61 1.93
N LEU A 64 -3.40 5.62 2.40
CA LEU A 64 -2.74 4.65 1.54
C LEU A 64 -3.77 3.79 0.78
N GLU A 65 -4.79 3.26 1.46
CA GLU A 65 -5.87 2.48 0.83
C GLU A 65 -6.63 3.28 -0.23
N LYS A 66 -6.79 4.59 -0.01
CA LYS A 66 -7.40 5.51 -0.98
C LYS A 66 -6.58 5.63 -2.25
N HIS A 67 -5.24 5.67 -2.18
CA HIS A 67 -4.36 5.93 -3.32
C HIS A 67 -3.70 4.68 -3.89
N LEU A 68 -3.75 3.54 -3.20
CA LEU A 68 -3.11 2.29 -3.61
C LEU A 68 -4.13 1.23 -4.04
N GLU A 69 -3.74 0.43 -5.01
CA GLU A 69 -4.47 -0.73 -5.48
C GLU A 69 -3.52 -1.90 -5.72
N ILE A 70 -4.06 -3.11 -5.78
CA ILE A 70 -3.35 -4.32 -6.17
C ILE A 70 -3.80 -4.70 -7.56
N VAL A 71 -2.85 -4.99 -8.43
CA VAL A 71 -3.12 -5.45 -9.79
C VAL A 71 -2.56 -6.84 -10.00
N ALA A 72 -3.34 -7.68 -10.68
CA ALA A 72 -2.88 -8.94 -11.22
C ALA A 72 -2.58 -8.77 -12.71
N LEU A 73 -1.41 -9.22 -13.12
CA LEU A 73 -0.92 -9.17 -14.49
C LEU A 73 -0.65 -10.59 -14.99
N ASP A 74 -0.95 -10.85 -16.26
CA ASP A 74 -0.54 -12.09 -16.93
C ASP A 74 0.95 -12.06 -17.34
N ASN A 75 1.41 -13.14 -17.98
CA ASN A 75 2.77 -13.24 -18.50
C ASN A 75 3.14 -12.17 -19.54
N ASN A 76 2.15 -11.58 -20.20
CA ASN A 76 2.31 -10.52 -21.19
C ASN A 76 2.19 -9.13 -20.56
N ARG A 77 2.15 -9.04 -19.22
CA ARG A 77 1.92 -7.82 -18.44
C ARG A 77 0.57 -7.16 -18.71
N ARG A 78 -0.39 -7.92 -19.23
CA ARG A 78 -1.76 -7.44 -19.39
C ARG A 78 -2.45 -7.49 -18.03
N GLU A 79 -3.10 -6.38 -17.67
CA GLU A 79 -3.94 -6.33 -16.47
C GLU A 79 -5.11 -7.30 -16.61
N LEU A 80 -5.17 -8.25 -15.68
CA LEU A 80 -6.25 -9.22 -15.55
C LEU A 80 -7.35 -8.66 -14.64
N GLU A 81 -6.93 -8.06 -13.53
CA GLU A 81 -7.82 -7.56 -12.48
C GLU A 81 -7.11 -6.50 -11.64
N ARG A 82 -7.90 -5.63 -11.02
CA ARG A 82 -7.46 -4.70 -9.98
C ARG A 82 -8.38 -4.85 -8.77
N ILE A 83 -7.82 -4.88 -7.57
CA ILE A 83 -8.57 -4.88 -6.32
C ILE A 83 -8.07 -3.76 -5.39
N PRO A 84 -8.93 -3.18 -4.55
CA PRO A 84 -8.51 -2.18 -3.57
C PRO A 84 -7.52 -2.76 -2.55
N VAL A 85 -6.59 -1.92 -2.08
CA VAL A 85 -5.75 -2.22 -0.93
C VAL A 85 -6.57 -2.07 0.35
N PHE A 86 -6.50 -3.07 1.24
CA PHE A 86 -7.01 -3.03 2.60
C PHE A 86 -5.90 -3.47 3.56
N LEU A 87 -5.31 -2.55 4.33
CA LEU A 87 -4.19 -2.83 5.23
C LEU A 87 -4.70 -3.25 6.62
N ASP A 88 -5.48 -4.33 6.66
CA ASP A 88 -6.19 -4.83 7.85
C ASP A 88 -5.47 -5.93 8.63
N ALA A 89 -4.33 -6.40 8.15
CA ALA A 89 -3.53 -7.41 8.82
C ALA A 89 -2.58 -6.81 9.86
N ASP A 90 -2.16 -7.64 10.83
CA ASP A 90 -1.19 -7.25 11.86
C ASP A 90 0.24 -7.12 11.31
N GLU A 91 0.55 -7.86 10.24
CA GLU A 91 1.89 -7.94 9.66
C GLU A 91 1.86 -8.12 8.14
N MET A 92 2.95 -7.68 7.50
CA MET A 92 3.06 -7.66 6.03
C MET A 92 3.00 -9.06 5.41
N GLU A 93 3.61 -10.06 6.04
CA GLU A 93 3.64 -11.42 5.50
C GLU A 93 2.23 -12.02 5.44
N SER A 94 1.50 -11.94 6.55
CA SER A 94 0.11 -12.37 6.65
C SER A 94 -0.78 -11.63 5.64
N TYR A 95 -0.56 -10.33 5.44
CA TYR A 95 -1.24 -9.55 4.42
C TYR A 95 -0.99 -10.08 2.99
N CYS A 96 0.27 -10.23 2.60
CA CYS A 96 0.64 -10.71 1.27
C CYS A 96 0.14 -12.12 1.01
N LEU A 97 0.20 -13.02 2.00
CA LEU A 97 -0.35 -14.37 1.90
C LEU A 97 -1.87 -14.33 1.70
N GLY A 98 -2.58 -13.45 2.41
CA GLY A 98 -4.01 -13.23 2.26
C GLY A 98 -4.39 -12.82 0.84
N ILE A 99 -3.70 -11.82 0.27
CA ILE A 99 -3.89 -11.38 -1.12
C ILE A 99 -3.65 -12.54 -2.09
N MET A 100 -2.51 -13.24 -1.96
CA MET A 100 -2.18 -14.35 -2.86
C MET A 100 -3.21 -15.48 -2.79
N LYS A 101 -3.78 -15.71 -1.61
CA LYS A 101 -4.86 -16.68 -1.42
C LYS A 101 -6.16 -16.21 -2.06
N GLU A 102 -6.51 -14.94 -1.91
CA GLU A 102 -7.71 -14.36 -2.54
C GLU A 102 -7.68 -14.51 -4.07
N PHE A 103 -6.53 -14.18 -4.69
CA PHE A 103 -6.31 -14.37 -6.12
C PHE A 103 -6.31 -15.83 -6.55
N ARG A 104 -5.93 -16.76 -5.67
CA ARG A 104 -5.89 -18.20 -5.99
C ARG A 104 -7.26 -18.89 -5.85
N ASP A 105 -7.95 -18.60 -4.75
CA ASP A 105 -9.15 -19.35 -4.34
C ASP A 105 -10.41 -18.83 -5.06
N ASN A 106 -10.46 -17.54 -5.40
CA ASN A 106 -11.65 -16.91 -5.96
C ASN A 106 -11.63 -16.80 -7.50
N ARG A 107 -10.55 -17.25 -8.16
CA ARG A 107 -10.30 -16.95 -9.57
C ARG A 107 -9.64 -18.11 -10.29
N VAL A 108 -10.17 -18.40 -11.48
CA VAL A 108 -9.55 -19.33 -12.44
C VAL A 108 -8.98 -18.46 -13.54
N TYR A 109 -7.67 -18.24 -13.51
CA TYR A 109 -6.99 -17.54 -14.58
C TYR A 109 -6.40 -18.56 -15.55
N ASP A 110 -6.58 -18.34 -16.86
CA ASP A 110 -6.03 -19.20 -17.91
C ASP A 110 -4.50 -19.08 -18.07
N SER A 111 -3.87 -18.14 -17.34
CA SER A 111 -2.43 -17.91 -17.38
C SER A 111 -1.70 -18.81 -16.36
N PRO A 112 -0.64 -19.54 -16.76
CA PRO A 112 0.10 -20.43 -15.86
C PRO A 112 0.89 -19.69 -14.77
N LYS A 113 1.05 -18.37 -14.92
CA LYS A 113 1.72 -17.48 -13.98
C LYS A 113 1.00 -16.14 -13.99
N ILE A 114 0.92 -15.58 -12.79
CA ILE A 114 0.28 -14.29 -12.53
C ILE A 114 1.25 -13.52 -11.66
N ASP A 115 1.45 -12.27 -12.02
CA ASP A 115 2.25 -11.32 -11.26
C ASP A 115 1.30 -10.40 -10.49
N ILE A 116 1.46 -10.34 -9.16
CA ILE A 116 0.62 -9.54 -8.28
C ILE A 116 1.46 -8.39 -7.76
N ARG A 117 1.01 -7.15 -7.97
CA ARG A 117 1.78 -5.95 -7.63
C ARG A 117 0.91 -4.89 -6.98
N PHE A 118 1.51 -4.12 -6.07
CA PHE A 118 0.95 -2.85 -5.61
C PHE A 118 1.18 -1.77 -6.67
N ARG A 119 0.21 -0.89 -6.87
CA ARG A 119 0.27 0.25 -7.79
C ARG A 119 -0.40 1.47 -7.16
N PHE A 120 0.06 2.67 -7.52
CA PHE A 120 -0.70 3.90 -7.27
C PHE A 120 -1.86 3.99 -8.26
N LYS A 121 -3.05 4.34 -7.76
CA LYS A 121 -4.22 4.56 -8.62
C LYS A 121 -3.94 5.72 -9.56
N GLU A 122 -4.27 5.55 -10.83
CA GLU A 122 -4.21 6.65 -11.78
C GLU A 122 -5.16 7.77 -11.35
N PRO A 123 -4.77 9.04 -11.43
CA PRO A 123 -5.71 10.13 -11.23
C PRO A 123 -6.81 10.02 -12.28
N LEU A 124 -8.08 10.15 -11.87
CA LEU A 124 -9.29 10.06 -12.71
C LEU A 124 -9.35 11.05 -13.91
N CYS A 125 -8.29 11.80 -14.18
CA CYS A 125 -8.13 12.70 -15.32
C CYS A 125 -7.13 12.13 -16.35
N ALA A 126 -7.47 11.02 -16.98
CA ALA A 126 -6.84 10.55 -18.21
C ALA A 126 -7.85 9.72 -19.02
N ALA A 127 -8.93 10.36 -19.47
CA ALA A 127 -9.84 9.84 -20.50
C ALA A 127 -10.42 11.02 -21.29
#